data_AF-A0A426GCJ1-F1
#
_entry.id   AF-A0A426GCJ1-F1
#
_cell.length_a   1.000
_cell.length_b   1.000
_cell.length_c   1.000
_cell.angle_alpha   90.00
_cell.angle_beta   90.00
_cell.angle_gamma   90.00
#
_symmetry.space_group_name_H-M   'P 1'
#
loop_
_entity.id
_entity.type
_entity.pdbx_description
1 polymer ?
#
loop_
_entity_poly.entity_id
_entity_poly.type
_entity_poly.pdbx_seq_one_letter_code
_entity_poly.pdbx_strand_id
1 'polypeptide(L)'
;MKNKVQLIAYADRLGDGTLSSMTDILRTRFDGVYDGVHILPFFTPFDGADAGFDPIDHTKVDPRLGSWDDVAELSKTHGIMVDAI
;
A
#
# COMPACT_ATOMS: atom_id res chain seq x y z
N MET A 1 -5.61 14.54 -9.04
CA MET A 1 -5.31 14.40 -7.60
C MET A 1 -6.15 15.40 -6.81
N LYS A 2 -6.70 15.01 -5.65
CA LYS A 2 -7.34 15.97 -4.73
C LYS A 2 -6.25 16.77 -4.00
N ASN A 3 -6.48 18.05 -3.72
CA ASN A 3 -5.55 18.87 -2.92
C ASN A 3 -5.69 18.52 -1.43
N LYS A 4 -5.14 17.36 -1.05
CA LYS A 4 -5.24 16.76 0.28
C LYS A 4 -3.90 16.10 0.62
N VAL A 5 -3.61 16.00 1.92
CA VAL A 5 -2.39 15.36 2.42
C VAL A 5 -2.46 13.86 2.14
N GLN A 6 -1.33 13.28 1.75
CA GLN A 6 -1.20 11.86 1.44
C GLN A 6 -0.03 11.26 2.23
N LEU A 7 -0.16 9.99 2.62
CA LEU A 7 0.91 9.21 3.22
C LEU A 7 1.73 8.50 2.15
N ILE A 8 3.05 8.37 2.33
CA ILE A 8 3.89 7.46 1.55
C ILE A 8 4.42 6.41 2.51
N ALA A 9 4.16 5.13 2.26
CA ALA A 9 4.56 4.05 3.15
C ALA A 9 4.72 2.71 2.44
N TYR A 10 5.57 1.85 3.00
CA TYR A 10 5.57 0.43 2.70
C TYR A 10 4.46 -0.28 3.48
N ALA A 11 3.74 -1.20 2.83
CA ALA A 11 2.65 -1.95 3.46
C ALA A 11 3.13 -2.81 4.65
N ASP A 12 4.36 -3.34 4.60
CA ASP A 12 4.91 -4.19 5.66
C ASP A 12 5.47 -3.42 6.85
N ARG A 13 5.68 -2.10 6.72
CA ARG A 13 6.36 -1.29 7.75
C ARG A 13 5.42 -0.40 8.55
N LEU A 14 4.11 -0.51 8.32
CA LEU A 14 3.07 0.23 9.04
C LEU A 14 1.95 -0.70 9.50
N GLY A 15 1.98 -1.08 10.78
CA GLY A 15 1.08 -2.08 11.35
C GLY A 15 1.75 -3.45 11.45
N ASP A 16 0.98 -4.50 11.20
CA ASP A 16 1.36 -5.90 11.41
C ASP A 16 1.93 -6.58 10.15
N GLY A 17 2.32 -5.79 9.14
CA GLY A 17 3.04 -6.30 7.98
C GLY A 17 2.19 -6.55 6.72
N THR A 18 0.93 -6.13 6.68
CA THR A 18 -0.01 -6.41 5.58
C THR A 18 -0.74 -5.17 5.09
N LEU A 19 -1.27 -5.24 3.86
CA LEU A 19 -2.15 -4.19 3.30
C LEU A 19 -3.40 -3.97 4.16
N SER A 20 -3.96 -5.04 4.74
CA SER A 20 -5.13 -4.96 5.63
C SER A 20 -4.80 -4.26 6.94
N SER A 21 -3.66 -4.58 7.57
CA SER A 21 -3.23 -3.91 8.81
C SER A 21 -2.90 -2.44 8.58
N MET A 22 -2.24 -2.11 7.46
CA MET A 22 -2.02 -0.72 7.05
C MET A 22 -3.34 0.05 6.86
N THR A 23 -4.34 -0.60 6.25
CA THR A 23 -5.70 -0.04 6.08
C THR A 23 -6.36 0.25 7.42
N ASP A 24 -6.25 -0.66 8.38
CA ASP A 24 -6.76 -0.47 9.74
C ASP A 24 -6.07 0.69 10.45
N ILE A 25 -4.75 0.82 10.33
CA ILE A 25 -3.99 1.96 10.89
C ILE A 25 -4.47 3.29 10.29
N LEU A 26 -4.63 3.36 8.97
CA LEU A 26 -5.14 4.56 8.27
C LEU A 26 -6.54 4.95 8.74
N ARG A 27 -7.44 3.98 8.91
CA ARG A 27 -8.85 4.22 9.29
C ARG A 27 -9.08 4.42 10.79
N THR A 28 -8.10 4.11 11.64
CA THR A 28 -8.27 4.18 13.11
C THR A 28 -7.32 5.17 13.74
N ARG A 29 -6.01 4.98 13.58
CA ARG A 29 -4.97 5.79 14.23
C ARG A 29 -4.74 7.11 13.49
N PHE A 30 -4.98 7.13 12.19
CA PHE A 30 -4.83 8.30 11.33
C PHE A 30 -6.14 8.76 10.69
N ASP A 31 -7.28 8.43 11.31
CA ASP A 31 -8.59 8.81 10.80
C ASP A 31 -8.68 10.33 10.55
N GLY A 32 -9.08 10.70 9.34
CA GLY A 32 -9.20 12.08 8.88
C GLY A 32 -7.88 12.84 8.63
N VAL A 33 -6.71 12.21 8.75
CA VAL A 33 -5.40 12.88 8.53
C VAL A 33 -4.94 12.79 7.07
N TYR A 34 -5.00 11.59 6.48
CA TYR A 34 -4.54 11.32 5.12
C TYR A 34 -5.72 10.91 4.24
N ASP A 35 -6.05 11.69 3.21
CA ASP A 35 -7.13 11.34 2.27
C ASP A 35 -6.63 10.42 1.13
N GLY A 36 -5.33 10.13 1.10
CA GLY A 36 -4.71 9.24 0.12
C GLY A 36 -3.41 8.63 0.62
N VAL A 37 -2.97 7.60 -0.08
CA VAL A 37 -1.75 6.86 0.23
C VAL A 37 -1.05 6.44 -1.06
N HIS A 38 0.25 6.72 -1.13
CA HIS A 38 1.17 6.09 -2.05
C HIS A 38 1.75 4.86 -1.37
N ILE A 39 1.31 3.70 -1.82
CA ILE A 39 1.82 2.42 -1.35
C ILE A 39 3.07 2.13 -2.17
N LEU A 40 4.24 2.11 -1.51
CA LEU A 40 5.50 1.70 -2.13
C LEU A 40 5.41 0.24 -2.64
N PRO A 41 6.26 -0.17 -3.59
CA PRO A 41 6.05 -1.40 -4.36
C PRO A 41 5.73 -2.63 -3.49
N PHE A 42 4.55 -3.19 -3.73
CA PHE A 42 3.98 -4.34 -3.01
C PHE A 42 3.80 -5.55 -3.93
N PHE A 43 4.42 -5.52 -5.11
CA PHE A 43 4.41 -6.59 -6.11
C PHE A 43 5.36 -7.72 -5.72
N THR A 44 5.31 -8.84 -6.42
CA THR A 44 6.13 -10.01 -6.10
C THR A 44 7.56 -9.89 -6.68
N PRO A 45 8.64 -10.01 -5.90
CA PRO A 45 8.71 -9.90 -4.43
C PRO A 45 8.90 -8.44 -3.96
N PHE A 46 8.36 -8.11 -2.79
CA PHE A 46 8.54 -6.77 -2.20
C PHE A 46 9.88 -6.59 -1.47
N ASP A 47 10.59 -7.68 -1.18
CA ASP A 47 11.84 -7.74 -0.40
C ASP A 47 13.03 -8.23 -1.24
N GLY A 48 13.01 -7.90 -2.53
CA GLY A 48 14.10 -8.15 -3.47
C GLY A 48 15.35 -7.28 -3.22
N ALA A 49 16.17 -7.16 -4.25
CA ALA A 49 17.42 -6.42 -4.22
C ALA A 49 17.23 -4.91 -3.98
N ASP A 50 16.09 -4.35 -4.36
CA ASP A 50 15.79 -2.91 -4.21
C ASP A 50 14.43 -2.68 -3.54
N ALA A 51 14.11 -3.48 -2.51
CA ALA A 51 12.92 -3.32 -1.68
C ALA A 51 11.62 -3.14 -2.47
N GLY A 52 11.43 -3.97 -3.50
CA GLY A 52 10.22 -4.04 -4.33
C GLY A 52 10.32 -3.26 -5.65
N PHE A 53 11.41 -2.49 -5.87
CA PHE A 53 11.69 -1.84 -7.16
C PHE A 53 12.28 -2.79 -8.21
N ASP A 54 12.41 -4.08 -7.89
CA ASP A 54 12.89 -5.16 -8.76
C ASP A 54 11.88 -6.33 -8.87
N PRO A 55 10.62 -6.08 -9.25
CA PRO A 55 9.60 -7.13 -9.20
C PRO A 55 9.79 -8.15 -10.34
N ILE A 56 9.50 -9.40 -9.99
CA ILE A 56 9.41 -10.50 -10.94
C ILE A 56 8.08 -10.42 -11.71
N ASP A 57 7.00 -10.04 -11.03
CA ASP A 57 5.67 -9.87 -11.64
C ASP A 57 4.96 -8.63 -11.08
N HIS A 58 4.92 -7.58 -11.89
CA HIS A 58 4.25 -6.31 -11.60
C HIS A 58 2.73 -6.39 -11.49
N THR A 59 2.12 -7.47 -11.98
CA THR A 59 0.66 -7.61 -11.98
C THR A 59 0.16 -8.35 -10.75
N LYS A 60 1.07 -8.87 -9.93
CA LYS A 60 0.76 -9.72 -8.78
C LYS A 60 1.27 -9.11 -7.48
N VAL A 61 0.33 -8.80 -6.59
CA VAL A 61 0.62 -8.49 -5.17
C VAL A 61 1.39 -9.64 -4.55
N ASP A 62 2.46 -9.33 -3.79
CA ASP A 62 3.16 -10.36 -3.03
C ASP A 62 2.18 -11.00 -2.04
N PRO A 63 1.96 -12.32 -2.08
CA PRO A 63 0.95 -12.99 -1.27
C PRO A 63 1.22 -12.87 0.24
N ARG A 64 2.43 -12.49 0.66
CA ARG A 64 2.76 -12.19 2.06
C ARG A 64 2.17 -10.86 2.54
N LEU A 65 1.94 -9.92 1.62
CA LEU A 65 1.37 -8.60 1.92
C LEU A 65 -0.16 -8.57 1.78
N GLY A 66 -0.72 -9.43 0.92
CA GLY A 66 -2.17 -9.55 0.70
C GLY A 66 -2.52 -9.81 -0.76
N SER A 67 -3.56 -9.14 -1.23
CA SER A 67 -4.17 -9.33 -2.54
C SER A 67 -4.65 -8.01 -3.14
N TRP A 68 -5.07 -8.04 -4.42
CA TRP A 68 -5.75 -6.90 -5.03
C TRP A 68 -7.09 -6.55 -4.36
N ASP A 69 -7.74 -7.50 -3.69
CA ASP A 69 -8.98 -7.24 -2.96
C ASP A 69 -8.71 -6.33 -1.74
N ASP A 70 -7.54 -6.43 -1.12
CA ASP A 70 -7.14 -5.52 -0.02
C ASP A 70 -6.91 -4.09 -0.52
N VAL A 71 -6.32 -3.94 -1.71
CA VAL A 71 -6.16 -2.65 -2.39
C VAL A 71 -7.54 -2.08 -2.76
N ALA A 72 -8.43 -2.92 -3.29
CA ALA A 72 -9.80 -2.53 -3.62
C ALA A 72 -10.59 -2.10 -2.37
N GLU A 73 -10.40 -2.79 -1.24
CA GLU A 73 -11.00 -2.42 0.05
C GLU A 73 -10.51 -1.05 0.53
N LEU A 74 -9.19 -0.82 0.55
CA LEU A 74 -8.60 0.47 0.94
C LEU A 74 -9.13 1.63 0.08
N SER A 75 -9.28 1.38 -1.23
CA SER A 75 -9.70 2.38 -2.23
C SER A 75 -11.09 2.98 -1.97
N LYS A 76 -11.94 2.28 -1.19
CA LYS A 76 -13.27 2.79 -0.79
C LYS A 76 -13.17 4.06 0.05
N THR A 77 -12.02 4.30 0.68
CA THR A 77 -11.81 5.39 1.64
C THR A 77 -10.65 6.31 1.27
N HIS A 78 -9.62 5.81 0.60
CA HIS A 78 -8.40 6.56 0.30
C HIS A 78 -8.11 6.58 -1.19
N GLY A 79 -7.63 7.72 -1.72
CA GLY A 79 -7.02 7.74 -3.04
C GLY A 79 -5.71 6.95 -3.04
N ILE A 80 -5.55 6.01 -3.96
CA ILE A 80 -4.36 5.15 -4.02
C ILE A 80 -3.44 5.60 -5.15
N MET A 81 -2.15 5.74 -4.83
CA MET A 81 -1.06 5.88 -5.78
C MET A 81 -0.14 4.65 -5.68
N VAL A 82 0.33 4.18 -6.83
CA VAL A 82 1.25 3.04 -6.95
C VAL A 82 2.32 3.37 -7.97
N ASP A 83 3.46 2.71 -7.85
CA ASP A 83 4.54 2.81 -8.82
C ASP A 83 4.23 1.97 -10.08
N ALA A 84 4.59 2.53 -11.23
CA ALA A 84 4.77 1.80 -12.48
C ALA A 84 6.27 1.86 -12.81
N ILE A 85 6.95 0.72 -12.71
CA ILE A 85 8.42 0.60 -12.81
C ILE A 85 8.78 0.05 -14.19
#